data_AF-A0A8D0GL83-F1
#
_entry.id   AF-A0A8D0GL83-F1
#
_cell.length_a   1.000
_cell.length_b   1.000
_cell.length_c   1.000
_cell.angle_alpha   90.00
_cell.angle_beta   90.00
_cell.angle_gamma   90.00
#
_symmetry.space_group_name_H-M   'P 1'
#
loop_
_entity.id
_entity.type
_entity.pdbx_description
1 polymer ?
#
loop_
_entity_poly.entity_id
_entity_poly.type
_entity_poly.pdbx_seq_one_letter_code
_entity_poly.pdbx_strand_id
1 'polypeptide(L)'
;NKVTNIREGLLGRTAEWIYERIRLPIVPLYGGFPVKLRTYIGEPIPYDPNITAEELAKKTKLALEALIAKHQKIPGNIRRALLERFDKHQKDD
;
A
#
# COMPACT_ATOMS: atom_id res chain seq x y z
N ASN A 1 -20.42 48.16 -3.75
CA ASN A 1 -18.99 47.82 -3.95
C ASN A 1 -18.73 46.39 -3.52
N LYS A 2 -18.93 45.43 -4.43
CA LYS A 2 -18.62 44.02 -4.18
C LYS A 2 -17.22 43.77 -4.72
N VAL A 3 -16.22 43.68 -3.83
CA VAL A 3 -14.84 43.38 -4.18
C VAL A 3 -14.80 41.92 -4.62
N THR A 4 -14.83 41.67 -5.94
CA THR A 4 -14.61 40.34 -6.49
C THR A 4 -13.13 40.00 -6.31
N ASN A 5 -12.89 39.09 -5.36
CA ASN A 5 -11.56 38.61 -5.02
C ASN A 5 -10.93 37.93 -6.23
N ILE A 6 -9.68 38.27 -6.53
CA ILE A 6 -8.82 37.74 -7.62
C ILE A 6 -8.59 36.20 -7.51
N ARG A 7 -9.20 35.53 -6.51
CA ARG A 7 -9.09 34.08 -6.24
C ARG A 7 -9.92 33.19 -7.19
N GLU A 8 -10.78 33.75 -8.04
CA GLU A 8 -11.61 32.99 -9.01
C GLU A 8 -10.94 32.79 -10.40
N GLY A 9 -9.61 32.86 -10.48
CA GLY A 9 -8.87 32.66 -11.71
C GLY A 9 -8.79 31.19 -12.13
N LEU A 10 -9.59 30.79 -13.14
CA LEU A 10 -9.51 29.60 -14.02
C LEU A 10 -9.51 28.19 -13.39
N LEU A 11 -8.87 27.97 -12.24
CA LEU A 11 -8.81 26.70 -11.52
C LEU A 11 -10.07 26.40 -10.70
N GLY A 12 -10.77 27.43 -10.21
CA GLY A 12 -11.98 27.24 -9.37
C GLY A 12 -13.08 26.49 -10.10
N ARG A 13 -13.47 26.97 -11.30
CA ARG A 13 -14.54 26.37 -12.10
C ARG A 13 -14.21 24.98 -12.65
N THR A 14 -12.96 24.74 -13.04
CA THR A 14 -12.55 23.44 -13.58
C THR A 14 -12.44 22.38 -12.49
N ALA A 15 -11.91 22.74 -11.31
CA ALA A 15 -11.86 21.84 -10.17
C ALA A 15 -13.26 21.49 -9.65
N GLU A 16 -14.16 22.48 -9.59
CA GLU A 16 -15.56 22.29 -9.19
C GLU A 16 -16.32 21.40 -10.21
N TRP A 17 -16.11 21.64 -11.52
CA TRP A 17 -16.66 20.79 -12.58
C TRP A 17 -16.13 19.35 -12.52
N ILE A 18 -14.83 19.15 -12.28
CA ILE A 18 -14.22 17.83 -12.11
C ILE A 18 -14.79 17.14 -10.85
N TYR A 19 -14.95 17.87 -9.75
CA TYR A 19 -15.49 17.34 -8.50
C TYR A 19 -16.94 16.86 -8.65
N GLU A 20 -17.80 17.66 -9.29
CA GLU A 20 -19.19 17.31 -9.59
C GLU A 20 -19.32 16.15 -10.58
N ARG A 21 -18.44 16.11 -11.60
CA ARG A 21 -18.45 15.10 -12.66
C ARG A 21 -17.98 13.74 -12.17
N ILE A 22 -16.94 13.71 -11.35
CA ILE A 22 -16.30 12.47 -10.92
C ILE A 22 -17.04 11.84 -9.74
N ARG A 23 -17.76 12.61 -8.90
CA ARG A 23 -18.64 12.16 -7.78
C ARG A 23 -18.07 11.04 -6.88
N LEU A 24 -16.80 10.72 -7.02
CA LEU A 24 -16.07 9.73 -6.27
C LEU A 24 -15.48 10.47 -5.08
N PRO A 25 -15.47 9.86 -3.89
CA PRO A 25 -14.70 10.38 -2.78
C PRO A 25 -13.21 10.27 -3.16
N ILE A 26 -12.67 11.30 -3.83
CA ILE A 26 -11.23 11.54 -4.01
C ILE A 26 -10.66 12.11 -2.68
N VAL A 27 -11.26 11.73 -1.56
CA VAL A 27 -10.58 11.83 -0.28
C VAL A 27 -9.75 10.56 -0.24
N PRO A 28 -8.42 10.61 -0.38
CA PRO A 28 -7.60 9.50 0.05
C PRO A 28 -7.89 9.36 1.55
N LEU A 29 -8.82 8.47 1.90
CA LEU A 29 -9.11 8.10 3.28
C LEU A 29 -7.76 7.78 3.91
N TYR A 30 -7.30 8.70 4.76
CA TYR A 30 -6.12 8.65 5.62
C TYR A 30 -5.30 7.34 5.48
N GLY A 31 -4.37 7.29 4.52
CA GLY A 31 -3.50 6.11 4.38
C GLY A 31 -2.99 5.75 2.98
N GLY A 32 -3.49 6.38 1.92
CA GLY A 32 -3.06 6.09 0.55
C GLY A 32 -3.94 5.06 -0.16
N PHE A 33 -3.57 4.75 -1.40
CA PHE A 33 -4.37 3.95 -2.34
C PHE A 33 -4.84 2.62 -1.71
N PRO A 34 -6.10 2.18 -1.98
CA PRO A 34 -6.69 0.97 -1.40
C PRO A 34 -6.05 -0.30 -1.98
N VAL A 35 -4.83 -0.59 -1.55
CA VAL A 35 -4.05 -1.77 -1.92
C VAL A 35 -4.43 -2.94 -1.01
N LYS A 36 -4.48 -4.15 -1.56
CA LYS A 36 -4.72 -5.39 -0.78
C LYS A 36 -3.53 -5.64 0.16
N LEU A 37 -3.75 -5.52 1.47
CA LEU A 37 -2.78 -5.95 2.48
C LEU A 37 -2.92 -7.46 2.69
N ARG A 38 -1.90 -8.24 2.31
CA ARG A 38 -1.82 -9.69 2.58
C ARG A 38 -0.77 -9.93 3.64
N THR A 39 -1.17 -10.56 4.74
CA THR A 39 -0.25 -10.97 5.81
C THR A 39 0.10 -12.44 5.63
N TYR A 40 1.38 -12.75 5.45
CA TYR A 40 1.88 -14.12 5.40
C TYR A 40 2.57 -14.45 6.71
N ILE A 41 2.19 -15.56 7.32
CA ILE A 41 2.80 -16.06 8.56
C ILE A 41 3.79 -17.15 8.17
N GLY A 42 5.06 -16.93 8.51
CA GLY A 42 6.14 -17.90 8.25
C GLY A 42 6.17 -19.05 9.25
N GLU A 43 7.07 -20.00 9.01
CA GLU A 43 7.34 -21.08 9.95
C GLU A 43 7.87 -20.53 11.30
N PRO A 44 7.51 -21.15 12.42
CA PRO A 44 7.99 -20.72 13.73
C PRO A 44 9.50 -20.90 13.84
N ILE A 45 10.17 -19.91 14.43
CA ILE A 45 11.61 -19.99 14.68
C ILE A 45 11.83 -20.89 15.90
N PRO A 46 12.56 -22.02 15.76
CA PRO A 46 12.79 -22.91 16.88
C PRO A 46 13.65 -22.24 17.95
N TYR A 47 13.20 -22.32 19.20
CA TYR A 47 13.95 -21.85 20.35
C TYR A 47 14.94 -22.93 20.80
N ASP A 48 16.19 -22.53 20.98
CA ASP A 48 17.24 -23.38 21.54
C ASP A 48 17.85 -22.65 22.75
N PRO A 49 17.84 -23.25 23.94
CA PRO A 49 18.30 -22.60 25.18
C PRO A 49 19.80 -22.29 25.20
N ASN A 50 20.59 -22.83 24.27
CA ASN A 50 22.04 -22.61 24.22
C ASN A 50 22.46 -21.44 23.32
N ILE A 51 21.51 -20.79 22.62
CA ILE A 51 21.84 -19.74 21.65
C ILE A 51 21.97 -18.38 22.33
N THR A 52 22.87 -17.56 21.81
CA THR A 52 22.97 -16.16 22.22
C THR A 52 21.84 -15.33 21.57
N ALA A 53 21.43 -14.25 22.23
CA ALA A 53 20.38 -13.36 21.70
C ALA A 53 20.72 -12.80 20.31
N GLU A 54 22.01 -12.57 20.03
CA GLU A 54 22.48 -12.08 18.73
C GLU A 54 22.29 -13.10 17.61
N GLU A 55 22.55 -14.37 17.88
CA GLU A 55 22.35 -15.46 16.91
C GLU A 55 20.87 -15.65 16.62
N LEU A 56 20.02 -15.56 17.64
CA LEU A 56 18.57 -15.60 17.45
C LEU A 56 18.09 -14.44 16.57
N ALA A 57 18.57 -13.21 16.80
CA ALA A 57 18.24 -12.06 15.98
C ALA A 57 18.67 -12.24 14.51
N LYS A 58 19.87 -12.82 14.28
CA LYS A 58 20.36 -13.14 12.92
C LYS A 58 19.46 -14.16 12.23
N LYS A 59 19.06 -15.24 12.91
CA LYS A 59 18.13 -16.25 12.37
C LYS A 59 16.78 -15.61 12.01
N THR A 60 16.22 -14.79 12.88
CA THR A 60 14.95 -14.07 12.63
C THR A 60 15.06 -13.14 11.43
N LYS A 61 16.17 -12.41 11.30
CA LYS A 61 16.41 -11.53 10.16
C LYS A 61 16.42 -12.32 8.85
N LEU A 62 17.14 -13.43 8.79
CA LEU A 62 17.22 -14.27 7.59
C LEU A 62 15.86 -14.86 7.20
N ALA A 63 15.10 -15.36 8.19
CA ALA A 63 13.76 -15.89 7.96
C ALA A 63 12.80 -14.80 7.42
N LEU A 64 12.90 -13.58 7.95
CA LEU A 64 12.11 -12.44 7.50
C LEU A 64 12.49 -12.02 6.08
N GLU A 65 13.78 -11.94 5.76
CA GLU A 65 14.28 -11.62 4.42
C GLU A 65 13.80 -12.65 3.38
N ALA A 66 13.84 -13.94 3.72
CA ALA A 66 13.30 -15.00 2.87
C ALA A 66 11.78 -14.86 2.66
N LEU A 67 11.04 -14.50 3.70
CA LEU A 67 9.59 -14.28 3.62
C LEU A 67 9.26 -13.07 2.73
N ILE A 68 10.03 -11.98 2.85
CA ILE A 68 9.91 -10.79 2.00
C ILE A 68 10.23 -11.14 0.56
N ALA A 69 11.34 -11.82 0.29
CA ALA A 69 11.75 -12.19 -1.07
C ALA A 69 10.72 -13.10 -1.77
N LYS A 70 10.09 -14.00 -1.01
CA LYS A 70 9.05 -14.91 -1.53
C LYS A 70 7.75 -14.19 -1.89
N HIS A 71 7.31 -13.23 -1.08
CA HIS A 71 5.95 -12.65 -1.20
C HIS A 71 5.92 -11.22 -1.73
N GLN A 72 7.03 -10.48 -1.68
CA GLN A 72 7.14 -9.11 -2.17
C GLN A 72 7.97 -9.05 -3.45
N LYS A 73 7.39 -8.49 -4.51
CA LYS A 73 8.10 -8.19 -5.76
C LYS A 73 8.64 -6.76 -5.72
N ILE A 74 9.95 -6.63 -5.54
CA ILE A 74 10.70 -5.37 -5.54
C ILE A 74 11.24 -5.11 -6.95
N PRO A 75 11.17 -3.89 -7.52
CA PRO A 75 10.58 -2.67 -6.94
C PRO A 75 9.04 -2.71 -6.91
N GLY A 76 8.47 -2.11 -5.86
CA GLY A 76 7.01 -1.98 -5.71
C GLY A 76 6.41 -1.04 -6.77
N ASN A 77 5.19 -1.34 -7.23
CA ASN A 77 4.48 -0.52 -8.23
C ASN A 77 3.01 -0.33 -7.83
N ILE A 78 2.61 0.92 -7.59
CA ILE A 78 1.24 1.30 -7.16
C ILE A 78 0.19 0.91 -8.21
N ARG A 79 0.49 1.08 -9.50
CA ARG A 79 -0.44 0.72 -10.59
C ARG A 79 -0.70 -0.79 -10.62
N ARG A 80 0.36 -1.59 -10.45
CA ARG A 80 0.26 -3.05 -10.34
C ARG A 80 -0.58 -3.45 -9.13
N ALA A 81 -0.31 -2.87 -7.97
CA ALA A 81 -1.04 -3.13 -6.73
C ALA A 81 -2.53 -2.75 -6.82
N LEU A 82 -2.88 -1.70 -7.59
CA LEU A 82 -4.26 -1.34 -7.89
C LEU A 82 -4.93 -2.29 -8.88
N LEU A 83 -4.22 -2.78 -9.90
CA LEU A 83 -4.73 -3.77 -10.85
C LEU A 83 -4.95 -5.15 -10.20
N GLU A 84 -4.04 -5.57 -9.33
CA GLU A 84 -4.16 -6.78 -8.48
C GLU A 84 -5.45 -6.76 -7.63
N ARG A 85 -6.09 -5.60 -7.44
CA ARG A 85 -7.41 -5.52 -6.81
C ARG A 85 -8.49 -6.18 -7.66
N PHE A 86 -8.46 -5.96 -8.97
CA PHE A 86 -9.51 -6.34 -9.92
C PHE A 86 -9.22 -7.63 -10.67
N ASP A 87 -7.97 -8.10 -10.66
CA ASP A 87 -7.66 -9.44 -11.15
C ASP A 87 -8.42 -10.49 -10.32
N LYS A 88 -9.26 -11.25 -11.01
CA LYS A 88 -9.92 -12.45 -10.49
C LYS A 88 -8.83 -13.50 -10.38
N HIS A 89 -8.44 -13.88 -9.17
CA HIS A 89 -7.48 -14.97 -9.00
C HIS A 89 -8.09 -16.25 -9.57
N GLN A 90 -7.45 -16.83 -10.60
CA GLN A 90 -7.49 -18.28 -10.72
C GLN A 90 -6.80 -18.83 -9.46
N LYS A 91 -7.43 -19.84 -8.84
CA LYS A 91 -6.82 -20.61 -7.78
C LYS A 91 -5.64 -21.35 -8.38
N ASP A 92 -4.44 -21.04 -7.91
CA ASP A 92 -3.32 -21.93 -8.06
C ASP A 92 -3.25 -22.74 -6.76
N ASP A 93 -3.48 -24.05 -6.88
CA ASP A 93 -3.51 -25.05 -5.81
C ASP A 93 -2.17 -25.17 -5.06
#